data_AF-X6MES3-F1
#
_entry.id   AF-X6MES3-F1
#
_cell.length_a   1.000
_cell.length_b   1.000
_cell.length_c   1.000
_cell.angle_alpha   90.00
_cell.angle_beta   90.00
_cell.angle_gamma   90.00
#
_symmetry.space_group_name_H-M   'P 1'
#
loop_
_entity.id
_entity.type
_entity.pdbx_description
1 polymer ?
#
loop_
_entity_poly.entity_id
_entity_poly.type
_entity_poly.pdbx_seq_one_letter_code
_entity_poly.pdbx_strand_id
1 'polypeptide(L)'
;MSKVTHITAPNLIVVAGAFCHASIVGNVIHIAGTIGTRWNEETKTHELVKGGVGVQTKQVLENIATILKASGSCVHHLVKLNVFLKDNTPERYAQMNAAYVEFFKSQKADVCARITVGCGNLALGSDVEIDGVAFLPGKCPHAKLVDKQARFYNPPNGLIFESTNCLKICMELFLKKLIGYKKFFVCVWNHIFFYVTVILSLNLDQHLIILAQFK
;
A
#
# COMPACT_ATOMS: atom_id res chain seq x y z
N MET A 1 -6.54 21.95 10.26
CA MET A 1 -6.91 20.68 10.91
C MET A 1 -6.96 19.59 9.86
N SER A 2 -6.36 18.43 10.11
CA SER A 2 -6.41 17.29 9.17
C SER A 2 -7.85 16.77 9.09
N LYS A 3 -8.44 16.83 7.90
CA LYS A 3 -9.81 16.35 7.65
C LYS A 3 -9.83 14.82 7.66
N VAL A 4 -10.75 14.23 8.40
CA VAL A 4 -11.01 12.78 8.37
C VAL A 4 -11.89 12.45 7.16
N THR A 5 -11.54 11.40 6.42
CA THR A 5 -12.33 10.88 5.29
C THR A 5 -12.76 9.45 5.59
N HIS A 6 -14.06 9.17 5.46
CA HIS A 6 -14.60 7.82 5.66
C HIS A 6 -14.79 7.11 4.33
N ILE A 7 -14.41 5.85 4.27
CA ILE A 7 -14.43 5.01 3.07
C ILE A 7 -15.39 3.85 3.30
N THR A 8 -16.32 3.70 2.35
CA THR A 8 -17.16 2.52 2.21
C THR A 8 -16.82 1.88 0.88
N ALA A 9 -16.00 0.83 0.92
CA ALA A 9 -15.67 0.04 -0.26
C ALA A 9 -16.93 -0.60 -0.89
N PRO A 10 -17.04 -0.62 -2.23
CA PRO A 10 -18.17 -1.26 -2.92
C PRO A 10 -18.15 -2.77 -2.73
N ASN A 11 -19.32 -3.41 -2.80
CA ASN A 11 -19.50 -4.86 -2.77
C ASN A 11 -18.96 -5.55 -1.50
N LEU A 12 -18.86 -4.81 -0.39
CA LEU A 12 -18.57 -5.34 0.94
C LEU A 12 -19.70 -4.96 1.89
N ILE A 13 -19.94 -5.80 2.89
CA ILE A 13 -21.00 -5.58 3.87
C ILE A 13 -20.58 -4.52 4.90
N VAL A 14 -21.40 -3.48 5.03
CA VAL A 14 -21.44 -2.66 6.24
C VAL A 14 -22.65 -3.11 7.05
N VAL A 15 -22.43 -3.63 8.25
CA VAL A 15 -23.54 -4.07 9.10
C VAL A 15 -24.35 -2.85 9.55
N ALA A 16 -25.53 -2.70 8.97
CA ALA A 16 -26.55 -1.71 9.35
C ALA A 16 -26.08 -0.24 9.45
N GLY A 17 -25.03 0.15 8.72
CA GLY A 17 -24.49 1.52 8.74
C GLY A 17 -23.83 1.93 10.06
N ALA A 18 -23.53 1.00 10.96
CA ALA A 18 -22.96 1.30 12.28
C ALA A 18 -21.51 1.81 12.23
N PHE A 19 -20.79 1.53 11.13
CA PHE A 19 -19.39 1.95 10.93
C PHE A 19 -19.06 2.04 9.43
N CYS A 20 -17.86 2.55 9.10
CA CYS A 20 -17.32 2.54 7.74
C CYS A 20 -16.16 1.55 7.61
N HIS A 21 -15.86 1.09 6.40
CA HIS A 21 -14.79 0.11 6.18
C HIS A 21 -13.40 0.65 6.53
N ALA A 22 -13.16 1.94 6.29
CA ALA A 22 -11.94 2.60 6.72
C ALA A 22 -12.14 4.09 7.00
N SER A 23 -11.31 4.63 7.89
CA SER A 23 -11.18 6.08 8.11
C SER A 23 -9.75 6.53 7.84
N ILE A 24 -9.62 7.62 7.10
CA ILE A 24 -8.33 8.18 6.68
C ILE A 24 -8.11 9.51 7.38
N VAL A 25 -6.96 9.66 8.04
CA VAL A 25 -6.50 10.93 8.61
C VAL A 25 -5.03 11.16 8.23
N GLY A 26 -4.76 12.27 7.54
CA GLY A 26 -3.44 12.50 6.96
C GLY A 26 -3.05 11.40 5.97
N ASN A 27 -2.01 10.66 6.28
CA ASN A 27 -1.44 9.54 5.51
C ASN A 27 -1.65 8.17 6.19
N VAL A 28 -2.57 8.08 7.15
CA VAL A 28 -2.88 6.84 7.87
C VAL A 28 -4.31 6.40 7.53
N ILE A 29 -4.44 5.11 7.22
CA ILE A 29 -5.71 4.42 6.97
C ILE A 29 -5.95 3.50 8.17
N HIS A 30 -7.06 3.71 8.88
CA HIS A 30 -7.56 2.79 9.89
C HIS A 30 -8.65 1.93 9.26
N ILE A 31 -8.44 0.62 9.23
CA ILE A 31 -9.36 -0.37 8.67
C ILE A 31 -10.18 -0.95 9.83
N ALA A 32 -11.51 -1.01 9.66
CA ALA A 32 -12.40 -1.61 10.64
C ALA A 32 -12.27 -3.15 10.69
N GLY A 33 -12.80 -3.76 11.76
CA GLY A 33 -12.92 -5.21 11.88
C GLY A 33 -13.64 -5.80 10.65
N THR A 34 -12.93 -6.68 9.95
CA THR A 34 -13.38 -7.28 8.70
C THR A 34 -13.48 -8.80 8.85
N ILE A 35 -14.61 -9.35 8.41
CA ILE A 35 -14.91 -10.79 8.40
C ILE A 35 -14.93 -11.35 6.97
N GLY A 36 -14.84 -12.67 6.86
CA GLY A 36 -14.74 -13.40 5.59
C GLY A 36 -16.08 -13.55 4.87
N THR A 37 -16.75 -12.44 4.57
CA THR A 37 -18.02 -12.46 3.83
C THR A 37 -17.84 -12.30 2.33
N ARG A 38 -18.73 -12.87 1.54
CA ARG A 38 -18.80 -12.70 0.08
C ARG A 38 -20.25 -12.52 -0.36
N TRP A 39 -20.47 -11.79 -1.44
CA TRP A 39 -21.79 -11.71 -2.09
C TRP A 39 -22.20 -13.09 -2.63
N ASN A 40 -23.40 -13.53 -2.26
CA ASN A 40 -24.03 -14.73 -2.79
C ASN A 40 -25.12 -14.32 -3.79
N GLU A 41 -24.94 -14.72 -5.06
CA GLU A 41 -25.86 -14.37 -6.14
C GLU A 41 -27.22 -15.05 -6.03
N GLU A 42 -27.29 -16.24 -5.42
CA GLU A 42 -28.54 -17.00 -5.27
C GLU A 42 -29.43 -16.38 -4.20
N THR A 43 -28.85 -16.02 -3.05
CA THR A 43 -29.59 -15.45 -1.92
C THR A 43 -29.70 -13.94 -1.97
N LYS A 44 -28.92 -13.28 -2.84
CA LYS A 44 -28.80 -11.81 -2.93
C LYS A 44 -28.40 -11.19 -1.59
N THR A 45 -27.52 -11.86 -0.85
CA THR A 45 -27.00 -11.39 0.45
C THR A 45 -25.49 -11.59 0.58
N HIS A 46 -24.87 -10.90 1.54
CA HIS A 46 -23.49 -11.17 1.93
C HIS A 46 -23.46 -12.24 3.03
N GLU A 47 -22.76 -13.34 2.76
CA GLU A 47 -22.69 -14.49 3.66
C GLU A 47 -21.24 -14.82 4.02
N LEU A 48 -21.02 -15.39 5.20
CA LEU A 48 -19.72 -15.93 5.58
C LEU A 48 -19.33 -17.09 4.65
N VAL A 49 -18.08 -17.06 4.16
CA VAL A 49 -17.57 -18.16 3.35
C VAL A 49 -17.44 -19.44 4.20
N LYS A 50 -17.88 -20.56 3.62
CA LYS A 50 -17.79 -21.90 4.23
C LYS A 50 -16.37 -22.44 4.06
N GLY A 51 -15.91 -23.28 5.00
CA GLY A 51 -14.59 -23.92 4.96
C GLY A 51 -13.66 -23.58 6.13
N GLY A 52 -14.17 -22.94 7.18
CA GLY A 52 -13.45 -22.71 8.44
C GLY A 52 -12.38 -21.63 8.37
N VAL A 53 -11.47 -21.66 9.35
CA VAL A 53 -10.48 -20.60 9.62
C VAL A 53 -9.65 -20.23 8.40
N GLY A 54 -9.09 -21.19 7.69
CA GLY A 54 -8.20 -20.93 6.54
C GLY A 54 -8.92 -20.19 5.41
N VAL A 55 -10.09 -20.70 4.99
CA VAL A 55 -10.88 -20.10 3.89
C VAL A 55 -11.40 -18.72 4.28
N GLN A 56 -11.89 -18.56 5.51
CA GLN A 56 -12.32 -17.26 6.00
C GLN A 56 -11.16 -16.27 6.11
N THR A 57 -9.97 -16.69 6.58
CA THR A 57 -8.79 -15.82 6.67
C THR A 57 -8.42 -15.25 5.29
N LYS A 58 -8.40 -16.10 4.26
CA LYS A 58 -8.13 -15.67 2.89
C LYS A 58 -9.16 -14.65 2.42
N GLN A 59 -10.45 -14.91 2.65
CA GLN A 59 -11.52 -13.99 2.27
C GLN A 59 -11.44 -12.65 3.03
N VAL A 60 -11.10 -12.66 4.32
CA VAL A 60 -10.91 -11.43 5.10
C VAL A 60 -9.81 -10.57 4.47
N LEU A 61 -8.68 -11.17 4.12
CA LEU A 61 -7.55 -10.45 3.53
C LEU A 61 -7.87 -9.90 2.12
N GLU A 62 -8.64 -10.65 1.32
CA GLU A 62 -9.19 -10.17 0.04
C GLU A 62 -10.14 -8.97 0.22
N ASN A 63 -10.97 -9.01 1.26
CA ASN A 63 -11.87 -7.91 1.62
C ASN A 63 -11.05 -6.68 2.05
N ILE A 64 -10.03 -6.85 2.89
CA ILE A 64 -9.10 -5.77 3.29
C ILE A 64 -8.39 -5.17 2.07
N ALA A 65 -7.92 -5.99 1.12
CA ALA A 65 -7.31 -5.50 -0.11
C ALA A 65 -8.28 -4.62 -0.93
N THR A 66 -9.56 -4.98 -0.95
CA THR A 66 -10.62 -4.20 -1.60
C THR A 66 -10.84 -2.86 -0.88
N ILE A 67 -10.81 -2.85 0.45
CA ILE A 67 -10.89 -1.63 1.28
C ILE A 67 -9.70 -0.70 1.01
N LEU A 68 -8.49 -1.26 0.96
CA LEU A 68 -7.27 -0.51 0.66
C LEU A 68 -7.33 0.12 -0.73
N LYS A 69 -7.79 -0.63 -1.74
CA LYS A 69 -7.97 -0.12 -3.10
C LYS A 69 -8.98 1.03 -3.15
N ALA A 70 -10.12 0.90 -2.47
CA ALA A 70 -11.12 1.97 -2.36
C ALA A 70 -10.57 3.21 -1.63
N SER A 71 -9.59 3.01 -0.73
CA SER A 71 -8.90 4.07 0.02
C SER A 71 -7.74 4.72 -0.77
N GLY A 72 -7.42 4.23 -1.97
CA GLY A 72 -6.28 4.71 -2.77
C GLY A 72 -4.91 4.16 -2.32
N SER A 73 -4.88 3.01 -1.65
CA SER A 73 -3.68 2.30 -1.22
C SER A 73 -3.70 0.84 -1.68
N CYS A 74 -2.79 0.00 -1.16
CA CYS A 74 -2.67 -1.41 -1.50
C CYS A 74 -2.02 -2.21 -0.36
N VAL A 75 -1.99 -3.53 -0.50
CA VAL A 75 -1.49 -4.49 0.51
C VAL A 75 -0.04 -4.22 0.92
N HIS A 76 0.80 -3.70 0.01
CA HIS A 76 2.20 -3.34 0.30
C HIS A 76 2.36 -2.23 1.35
N HIS A 77 1.30 -1.46 1.60
CA HIS A 77 1.31 -0.37 2.57
C HIS A 77 0.68 -0.77 3.91
N LEU A 78 0.34 -2.05 4.11
CA LEU A 78 -0.09 -2.54 5.42
C LEU A 78 1.04 -2.39 6.43
N VAL A 79 0.74 -1.73 7.55
CA VAL A 79 1.69 -1.49 8.64
C VAL A 79 1.50 -2.53 9.74
N LYS A 80 0.25 -2.79 10.11
CA LYS A 80 -0.12 -3.66 11.22
C LYS A 80 -1.49 -4.30 10.96
N LEU A 81 -1.61 -5.60 11.26
CA LEU A 81 -2.89 -6.29 11.35
C LEU A 81 -3.11 -6.83 12.77
N ASN A 82 -4.32 -6.72 13.32
CA ASN A 82 -4.72 -7.48 14.51
C ASN A 82 -5.68 -8.59 14.08
N VAL A 83 -5.34 -9.83 14.43
CA VAL A 83 -6.10 -11.01 14.07
C VAL A 83 -6.83 -11.52 15.32
N PHE A 84 -8.14 -11.63 15.23
CA PHE A 84 -8.99 -12.21 16.27
C PHE A 84 -9.45 -13.58 15.78
N LEU A 85 -9.12 -14.64 16.52
CA LEU A 85 -9.50 -16.01 16.21
C LEU A 85 -10.50 -16.51 17.23
N LYS A 86 -11.64 -17.01 16.75
CA LYS A 86 -12.58 -17.74 17.60
C LYS A 86 -11.91 -19.04 18.06
N ASP A 87 -11.94 -19.32 19.36
CA ASP A 87 -11.40 -20.53 19.98
C ASP A 87 -9.97 -20.82 19.47
N ASN A 88 -9.00 -19.96 19.80
CA ASN A 88 -7.63 -20.01 19.27
C ASN A 88 -6.83 -21.22 19.77
N THR A 89 -7.11 -22.41 19.24
CA THR A 89 -6.31 -23.63 19.44
C THR A 89 -5.07 -23.63 18.53
N PRO A 90 -4.04 -24.44 18.82
CA PRO A 90 -2.85 -24.57 17.97
C PRO A 90 -3.17 -24.90 16.50
N GLU A 91 -4.17 -25.74 16.25
CA GLU A 91 -4.57 -26.16 14.90
C GLU A 91 -5.20 -25.00 14.13
N ARG A 92 -6.10 -24.26 14.78
CA ARG A 92 -6.79 -23.09 14.19
C ARG A 92 -5.80 -21.96 13.91
N TYR A 93 -4.86 -21.74 14.83
CA TYR A 93 -3.74 -20.81 14.63
C TYR A 93 -2.88 -21.17 13.42
N ALA A 94 -2.54 -22.46 13.26
CA ALA A 94 -1.76 -22.94 12.12
C ALA A 94 -2.50 -22.76 10.79
N GLN A 95 -3.80 -23.06 10.74
CA GLN A 95 -4.64 -22.85 9.56
C GLN A 95 -4.70 -21.37 9.14
N MET A 96 -4.89 -20.47 10.10
CA MET A 96 -4.86 -19.02 9.86
C MET A 96 -3.50 -18.59 9.31
N ASN A 97 -2.40 -19.05 9.92
CA ASN A 97 -1.05 -18.69 9.47
C ASN A 97 -0.76 -19.14 8.04
N ALA A 98 -1.15 -20.36 7.68
CA ALA A 98 -0.96 -20.88 6.33
C ALA A 98 -1.68 -20.01 5.29
N ALA A 99 -2.96 -19.70 5.52
CA ALA A 99 -3.75 -18.84 4.63
C ALA A 99 -3.20 -17.40 4.57
N TYR A 100 -2.76 -16.86 5.71
CA TYR A 100 -2.15 -15.54 5.80
C TYR A 100 -0.87 -15.45 4.95
N VAL A 101 0.06 -16.39 5.10
CA VAL A 101 1.32 -16.40 4.34
C VAL A 101 1.06 -16.61 2.85
N GLU A 102 0.14 -17.51 2.49
CA GLU A 102 -0.23 -17.75 1.09
C GLU A 102 -0.79 -16.48 0.44
N PHE A 103 -1.66 -15.73 1.14
CA PHE A 103 -2.20 -14.47 0.65
C PHE A 103 -1.08 -13.46 0.33
N PHE A 104 -0.19 -13.17 1.27
CA PHE A 104 0.90 -12.20 1.06
C PHE A 104 1.84 -12.64 -0.06
N LYS A 105 2.16 -13.93 -0.15
CA LYS A 105 2.93 -14.51 -1.26
C LYS A 105 2.22 -14.30 -2.61
N SER A 106 0.91 -14.52 -2.68
CA SER A 106 0.13 -14.31 -3.90
C SER A 106 0.10 -12.84 -4.34
N GLN A 107 0.11 -11.92 -3.39
CA GLN A 107 0.16 -10.47 -3.63
C GLN A 107 1.58 -9.96 -3.91
N LYS A 108 2.61 -10.82 -3.82
CA LYS A 108 4.04 -10.43 -3.89
C LYS A 108 4.39 -9.32 -2.90
N ALA A 109 3.76 -9.34 -1.73
CA ALA A 109 3.95 -8.36 -0.67
C ALA A 109 4.59 -8.98 0.56
N ASP A 110 5.35 -8.19 1.30
CA ASP A 110 5.89 -8.60 2.60
C ASP A 110 4.80 -8.66 3.65
N VAL A 111 4.96 -9.57 4.62
CA VAL A 111 4.08 -9.64 5.77
C VAL A 111 4.30 -8.41 6.66
N CYS A 112 3.20 -7.83 7.15
CA CYS A 112 3.26 -6.69 8.06
C CYS A 112 3.34 -7.13 9.53
N ALA A 113 3.53 -6.18 10.45
CA ALA A 113 3.46 -6.45 11.87
C ALA A 113 2.11 -7.08 12.23
N ARG A 114 2.08 -7.98 13.22
CA ARG A 114 0.86 -8.74 13.55
C ARG A 114 0.76 -9.06 15.04
N ILE A 115 -0.46 -9.05 15.56
CA ILE A 115 -0.82 -9.71 16.82
C ILE A 115 -1.97 -10.67 16.51
N THR A 116 -2.04 -11.77 17.25
CA THR A 116 -3.17 -12.70 17.18
C THR A 116 -3.69 -12.96 18.58
N VAL A 117 -5.00 -12.85 18.77
CA VAL A 117 -5.67 -13.03 20.05
C VAL A 117 -6.82 -14.02 19.90
N GLY A 118 -7.05 -14.83 20.92
CA GLY A 118 -8.21 -15.71 20.99
C GLY A 118 -9.44 -15.01 21.57
N CYS A 119 -10.60 -15.24 20.96
CA CYS A 119 -11.89 -14.69 21.37
C CYS A 119 -12.94 -15.81 21.51
N GLY A 120 -13.97 -15.59 22.34
CA GLY A 120 -15.06 -16.57 22.51
C GLY A 120 -16.06 -16.57 21.34
N ASN A 121 -16.47 -15.40 20.86
CA ASN A 121 -17.35 -15.26 19.70
C ASN A 121 -16.94 -14.03 18.87
N LEU A 122 -17.24 -14.07 17.57
CA LEU A 122 -17.00 -13.00 16.60
C LEU A 122 -18.28 -12.71 15.81
N ALA A 123 -18.28 -11.60 15.07
CA ALA A 123 -19.44 -11.15 14.31
C ALA A 123 -19.96 -12.24 13.34
N LEU A 124 -21.30 -12.41 13.31
CA LEU A 124 -21.99 -13.42 12.48
C LEU A 124 -21.55 -14.88 12.73
N GLY A 125 -20.86 -15.16 13.85
CA GLY A 125 -20.31 -16.48 14.13
C GLY A 125 -19.08 -16.81 13.28
N SER A 126 -18.36 -15.79 12.79
CA SER A 126 -17.12 -15.98 12.05
C SER A 126 -16.06 -16.69 12.89
N ASP A 127 -15.15 -17.38 12.20
CA ASP A 127 -14.00 -18.04 12.80
C ASP A 127 -12.82 -17.07 12.99
N VAL A 128 -12.77 -16.02 12.17
CA VAL A 128 -11.70 -15.04 12.14
C VAL A 128 -12.22 -13.65 11.76
N GLU A 129 -11.69 -12.65 12.43
CA GLU A 129 -11.91 -11.23 12.15
C GLU A 129 -10.56 -10.51 12.19
N ILE A 130 -10.33 -9.59 11.25
CA ILE A 130 -9.05 -8.86 11.15
C ILE A 130 -9.33 -7.37 10.97
N ASP A 131 -8.66 -6.55 11.76
CA ASP A 131 -8.57 -5.10 11.56
C ASP A 131 -7.12 -4.70 11.21
N GLY A 132 -6.90 -3.43 10.90
CA GLY A 132 -5.56 -3.02 10.56
C GLY A 132 -5.31 -1.54 10.39
N VAL A 133 -4.03 -1.24 10.22
CA VAL A 133 -3.53 0.09 9.89
C VAL A 133 -2.67 -0.02 8.64
N ALA A 134 -2.88 0.90 7.71
CA ALA A 134 -2.08 1.02 6.50
C ALA A 134 -1.65 2.47 6.25
N PHE A 135 -0.60 2.61 5.45
CA PHE A 135 -0.15 3.89 4.95
C PHE A 135 -0.93 4.27 3.68
N LEU A 136 -1.34 5.53 3.59
CA LEU A 136 -1.81 6.14 2.35
C LEU A 136 -0.63 6.88 1.72
N PRO A 137 -0.07 6.39 0.60
CA PRO A 137 0.94 7.15 -0.12
C PRO A 137 0.36 8.52 -0.51
N GLY A 138 1.12 9.57 -0.22
CA GLY A 138 0.69 10.92 -0.53
C GLY A 138 0.39 11.04 -2.03
N LYS A 139 -0.72 11.70 -2.37
CA LYS A 139 -0.87 12.28 -3.70
C LYS A 139 0.18 13.38 -3.82
N CYS A 140 1.40 13.02 -4.25
CA CYS A 140 2.31 14.05 -4.74
C CYS A 140 1.53 14.84 -5.81
N PRO A 141 1.53 16.18 -5.81
CA PRO A 141 0.93 16.96 -6.90
C PRO A 141 1.43 16.52 -8.28
N HIS A 142 2.62 15.91 -8.33
CA HIS A 142 3.28 15.34 -9.51
C HIS A 142 3.05 13.82 -9.69
N ALA A 143 2.32 13.13 -8.81
CA ALA A 143 2.12 11.67 -8.83
C ALA A 143 1.49 11.16 -10.14
N LYS A 144 0.70 11.99 -10.83
CA LYS A 144 0.16 11.68 -12.18
C LYS A 144 1.25 11.40 -13.23
N LEU A 145 2.48 11.83 -12.99
CA LEU A 145 3.62 11.64 -13.89
C LEU A 145 4.48 10.42 -13.54
N VAL A 146 4.40 9.93 -12.30
CA VAL A 146 5.24 8.83 -11.80
C VAL A 146 4.62 7.46 -12.12
N ASP A 147 3.29 7.40 -12.23
CA ASP A 147 2.52 6.15 -12.34
C ASP A 147 2.73 5.37 -13.65
N LYS A 148 3.31 6.01 -14.68
CA LYS A 148 3.57 5.35 -15.99
C LYS A 148 4.93 4.65 -16.09
N GLN A 149 5.86 4.82 -15.13
CA GLN A 149 7.24 4.35 -15.29
C GLN A 149 7.80 3.49 -14.14
N ALA A 150 7.05 3.25 -13.07
CA ALA A 150 7.53 2.43 -11.96
C ALA A 150 7.50 0.92 -12.30
N ARG A 151 8.53 0.43 -13.00
CA ARG A 151 8.93 -0.98 -12.96
C ARG A 151 10.05 -1.12 -11.93
N PHE A 152 9.80 -1.88 -10.87
CA PHE A 152 10.81 -2.22 -9.88
C PHE A 152 11.75 -3.30 -10.46
N TYR A 153 13.03 -2.98 -10.59
CA TYR A 153 14.09 -3.94 -10.92
C TYR A 153 15.06 -4.02 -9.74
N ASN A 154 15.37 -5.23 -9.28
CA ASN A 154 16.29 -5.48 -8.17
C ASN A 154 17.43 -6.40 -8.66
N PRO A 155 18.68 -5.91 -8.81
CA PRO A 155 19.82 -6.76 -9.14
C PRO A 155 20.49 -7.37 -7.90
N PRO A 156 21.27 -8.47 -8.05
CA PRO A 156 21.66 -9.32 -6.92
C PRO A 156 22.78 -8.77 -6.02
N ASN A 157 23.57 -7.79 -6.46
CA ASN A 157 24.82 -7.42 -5.78
C ASN A 157 25.03 -5.90 -5.72
N GLY A 158 24.51 -5.25 -4.67
CA GLY A 158 24.86 -3.87 -4.33
C GLY A 158 23.65 -2.98 -4.06
N LEU A 159 23.55 -2.48 -2.83
CA LEU A 159 22.56 -1.50 -2.39
C LEU A 159 22.70 -0.19 -3.17
N ILE A 160 21.87 -0.01 -4.20
CA ILE A 160 21.56 1.30 -4.76
C ILE A 160 20.20 1.70 -4.21
N PHE A 161 20.18 2.57 -3.21
CA PHE A 161 18.99 3.34 -2.90
C PHE A 161 18.85 4.42 -3.98
N GLU A 162 18.06 4.15 -5.02
CA GLU A 162 17.54 5.23 -5.87
C GLU A 162 16.59 6.05 -5.01
N SER A 163 17.06 7.21 -4.53
CA SER A 163 16.21 8.21 -3.89
C SER A 163 15.14 8.61 -4.89
N THR A 164 13.94 8.06 -4.69
CA THR A 164 12.65 8.63 -5.12
C THR A 164 12.65 9.19 -6.54
N ASN A 165 12.08 8.44 -7.47
CA ASN A 165 11.62 8.94 -8.78
C ASN A 165 10.96 10.34 -8.70
N CYS A 166 10.35 10.67 -7.57
CA CYS A 166 9.78 11.99 -7.29
C CYS A 166 10.79 13.16 -7.39
N LEU A 167 12.00 13.07 -6.79
CA LEU A 167 12.93 14.21 -6.76
C LEU A 167 13.56 14.47 -8.13
N LYS A 168 13.93 13.40 -8.85
CA LYS A 168 14.48 13.46 -10.21
C LYS A 168 13.45 14.00 -11.21
N ILE A 169 12.20 13.53 -11.13
CA ILE A 169 11.10 14.01 -11.97
C ILE A 169 10.74 15.47 -11.62
N CYS A 170 10.68 15.84 -10.34
CA CYS A 170 10.42 17.22 -9.93
C CYS A 170 11.50 18.19 -10.45
N MET A 171 12.77 17.80 -10.38
CA MET A 171 13.88 18.64 -10.84
C MET A 171 13.91 18.76 -12.37
N GLU A 172 13.65 17.67 -13.11
CA GLU A 172 13.51 17.74 -14.57
C GLU A 172 12.35 18.62 -15.01
N LEU A 173 11.21 18.59 -14.33
CA LEU A 173 10.04 19.41 -14.67
C LEU A 173 10.27 20.89 -14.33
N PHE A 174 10.92 21.18 -13.20
CA PHE A 174 11.34 22.53 -12.83
C PHE A 174 12.27 23.12 -13.88
N LEU A 175 13.28 22.35 -14.32
CA LEU A 175 14.23 22.77 -15.36
C LEU A 175 13.58 22.87 -16.75
N LYS A 176 12.64 21.98 -17.10
CA LYS A 176 11.84 22.10 -18.34
C LYS A 176 11.00 23.37 -18.36
N LYS A 177 10.40 23.75 -17.22
CA LYS A 177 9.51 24.92 -17.13
C LYS A 177 10.28 26.24 -17.06
N LEU A 178 11.46 26.26 -16.45
CA LEU A 178 12.33 27.43 -16.39
C LEU A 178 13.12 27.67 -17.68
N ILE A 179 13.53 26.59 -18.38
CA ILE A 179 14.59 26.69 -19.39
C ILE A 179 14.19 26.09 -20.76
N GLY A 180 13.06 25.38 -20.89
CA GLY A 180 12.50 24.98 -22.20
C GLY A 180 13.24 23.85 -22.96
N TYR A 181 14.18 23.14 -22.34
CA TYR A 181 15.01 22.13 -23.01
C TYR A 181 14.41 20.72 -23.09
N LYS A 182 14.75 19.98 -24.16
CA LYS A 182 14.10 18.73 -24.58
C LYS A 182 14.72 17.41 -24.06
N LYS A 183 15.95 17.38 -23.52
CA LYS A 183 16.58 16.16 -22.95
C LYS A 183 17.48 16.49 -21.76
N PHE A 184 17.40 15.68 -20.69
CA PHE A 184 18.22 15.79 -19.48
C PHE A 184 18.92 14.45 -19.19
N PHE A 185 20.11 14.53 -18.61
CA PHE A 185 20.77 13.42 -17.92
C PHE A 185 21.17 13.92 -16.53
N VAL A 186 20.45 13.47 -15.50
CA VAL A 186 20.75 13.83 -14.10
C VAL A 186 21.48 12.65 -13.48
N CYS A 187 22.77 12.85 -13.18
CA CYS A 187 23.61 11.90 -12.45
C CYS A 187 23.82 12.44 -11.04
N VAL A 188 23.25 11.79 -10.03
CA VAL A 188 23.46 12.14 -8.62
C VAL A 188 24.54 11.22 -8.10
N TRP A 189 25.72 11.76 -7.84
CA TRP A 189 26.80 11.01 -7.22
C TRP A 189 26.77 11.26 -5.71
N ASN A 190 26.61 10.19 -4.94
CA ASN A 190 26.50 10.27 -3.50
C ASN A 190 27.89 10.13 -2.88
N HIS A 191 28.49 11.23 -2.42
CA HIS A 191 29.40 11.23 -1.26
C HIS A 191 29.51 12.67 -0.67
N ILE A 192 28.92 12.84 0.51
CA ILE A 192 29.28 13.79 1.59
C ILE A 192 29.03 15.31 1.35
N PHE A 193 28.76 15.78 0.13
CA PHE A 193 28.25 17.14 -0.10
C PHE A 193 27.11 17.14 -1.13
N PHE A 194 26.01 17.85 -0.86
CA PHE A 194 24.89 18.03 -1.80
C PHE A 194 25.31 18.92 -2.98
N TYR A 195 26.03 18.35 -3.94
CA TYR A 195 26.24 18.96 -5.25
C TYR A 195 25.36 18.23 -6.27
N VAL A 196 24.38 18.93 -6.83
CA VAL A 196 23.66 18.44 -8.00
C VAL A 196 24.40 18.96 -9.22
N THR A 197 25.20 18.11 -9.85
CA THR A 197 25.82 18.42 -11.15
C THR A 197 24.79 18.17 -12.25
N VAL A 198 24.27 19.23 -12.85
CA VAL A 198 23.42 19.13 -14.05
C VAL A 198 24.32 19.28 -15.27
N ILE A 199 24.54 18.18 -16.00
CA ILE A 199 25.26 18.21 -17.28
C ILE A 199 24.23 18.52 -18.36
N LEU A 200 24.29 19.71 -18.94
CA LEU A 200 23.50 20.09 -20.10
C LEU A 200 24.32 19.79 -21.36
N SER A 201 23.90 18.79 -22.14
CA SER A 201 24.47 18.52 -23.47
C SER A 201 23.72 19.36 -24.50
N LEU A 202 24.42 20.34 -25.08
CA LEU A 202 23.95 21.15 -26.19
C LEU A 202 24.64 20.61 -27.45
N ASN A 203 23.93 19.77 -28.21
CA ASN A 203 24.34 19.21 -29.52
C ASN A 203 25.83 18.87 -29.71
N LEU A 204 26.12 17.56 -29.64
CA LEU A 204 27.32 16.82 -30.06
C LEU A 204 28.73 17.30 -29.68
N ASP A 205 29.02 18.59 -29.48
CA ASP A 205 30.39 19.08 -29.23
C ASP A 205 30.51 20.19 -28.16
N GLN A 206 29.44 20.54 -27.44
CA GLN A 206 29.51 21.49 -26.31
C GLN A 206 28.82 20.98 -25.03
N HIS A 207 29.60 20.93 -23.94
CA HIS A 207 29.10 20.61 -22.60
C HIS A 207 29.05 21.88 -21.75
N LEU A 208 27.85 22.27 -21.30
CA LEU A 208 27.70 23.32 -20.29
C LEU A 208 27.51 22.62 -18.94
N ILE A 209 28.49 22.80 -18.04
CA ILE A 209 28.43 22.30 -16.67
C ILE A 209 27.90 23.43 -15.80
N ILE A 210 26.65 23.33 -15.34
CA ILE A 210 26.10 24.25 -14.35
C ILE A 210 26.19 23.58 -12.98
N LEU A 211 27.06 24.11 -12.13
CA LEU A 211 27.14 23.72 -10.72
C LEU A 211 26.18 24.61 -9.94
N ALA A 212 25.01 24.06 -9.58
CA ALA A 212 24.08 24.72 -8.69
C ALA A 212 24.37 24.25 -7.24
N GLN A 213 24.83 25.18 -6.40
CA GLN A 213 25.03 24.91 -4.97
C GLN A 213 23.77 25.34 -4.22
N PHE A 214 23.04 24.37 -3.66
CA PHE A 214 21.91 24.64 -2.78
C PHE A 214 22.46 24.78 -1.35
N LYS A 215 22.30 25.97 -0.75
CA LYS A 215 22.53 26.21 0.69
C LYS A 215 21.31 25.79 1.50
#